data_AF-A0A0D6JD77-F1
#
_entry.id   AF-A0A0D6JD77-F1
#
_cell.length_a   1.000
_cell.length_b   1.000
_cell.length_c   1.000
_cell.angle_alpha   90.00
_cell.angle_beta   90.00
_cell.angle_gamma   90.00
#
_symmetry.space_group_name_H-M   'P 1'
#
loop_
_entity.id
_entity.type
_entity.pdbx_description
1 polymer ?
#
loop_
_entity_poly.entity_id
_entity_poly.type
_entity_poly.pdbx_seq_one_letter_code
_entity_poly.pdbx_strand_id
1 'polypeptide(L)'
;MAWAIWIVALTIGLAAILWSAANVAPEMHTLACALVAASVAATAILDNRSLYRRAATKHRIAASTATYMGLVWTWGAIGLFTTYTPMLDILRWKEWLVFTLAFAGVAVLCLGFAWVIASDEKRDSGEQTMLNLAQYLSVGQLVGMGIAALGLIIDGKFPVTVKKQIEWQDWAANNIFFFGALALAAITANALYMTRKQSKQETVTS
;
A
#
# COMPACT_ATOMS: atom_id res chain seq x y z
N MET A 1 7.37 -19.66 0.15
CA MET A 1 6.76 -19.82 1.48
C MET A 1 6.05 -18.56 1.98
N ALA A 2 6.63 -17.36 1.88
CA ALA A 2 5.99 -16.11 2.33
C ALA A 2 4.66 -15.77 1.61
N TRP A 3 4.54 -16.05 0.31
CA TRP A 3 3.36 -15.75 -0.51
C TRP A 3 2.07 -16.46 -0.07
N ALA A 4 2.16 -17.71 0.39
CA ALA A 4 0.97 -18.46 0.83
C ALA A 4 0.42 -17.90 2.16
N ILE A 5 1.31 -17.58 3.10
CA ILE A 5 0.95 -16.93 4.37
C ILE A 5 0.30 -15.57 4.09
N TRP A 6 0.80 -14.87 3.08
CA TRP A 6 0.28 -13.60 2.61
C TRP A 6 -1.13 -13.68 2.04
N ILE A 7 -1.38 -14.64 1.15
CA ILE A 7 -2.71 -14.85 0.58
C ILE A 7 -3.71 -15.15 1.69
N VAL A 8 -3.33 -15.99 2.66
CA VAL A 8 -4.18 -16.32 3.82
C VAL A 8 -4.42 -15.09 4.69
N ALA A 9 -3.39 -14.32 5.05
CA ALA A 9 -3.53 -13.12 5.86
C ALA A 9 -4.39 -12.04 5.19
N LEU A 10 -4.23 -11.83 3.89
CA LEU A 10 -5.07 -10.92 3.11
C LEU A 10 -6.50 -11.42 3.01
N THR A 11 -6.71 -12.74 2.84
CA THR A 11 -8.05 -13.32 2.77
C THR A 11 -8.79 -13.18 4.08
N ILE A 12 -8.13 -13.51 5.21
CA ILE A 12 -8.70 -13.34 6.55
C ILE A 12 -8.95 -11.87 6.85
N GLY A 13 -7.99 -10.99 6.51
CA GLY A 13 -8.12 -9.56 6.69
C GLY A 13 -9.28 -8.96 5.89
N LEU A 14 -9.44 -9.37 4.62
CA LEU A 14 -10.54 -8.95 3.77
C LEU A 14 -11.89 -9.48 4.30
N ALA A 15 -11.95 -10.72 4.76
CA ALA A 15 -13.14 -11.27 5.40
C ALA A 15 -13.53 -10.49 6.66
N ALA A 16 -12.56 -10.10 7.49
CA ALA A 16 -12.80 -9.29 8.68
C ALA A 16 -13.29 -7.86 8.33
N ILE A 17 -12.72 -7.25 7.29
CA ILE A 17 -13.16 -5.95 6.75
C ILE A 17 -14.62 -6.04 6.29
N LEU A 18 -14.96 -7.05 5.48
CA LEU A 18 -16.33 -7.23 4.98
C LEU A 18 -17.33 -7.53 6.08
N TRP A 19 -16.97 -8.41 7.01
CA TRP A 19 -17.82 -8.74 8.15
C TRP A 19 -18.07 -7.51 9.04
N SER A 20 -17.04 -6.73 9.34
CA SER A 20 -17.18 -5.52 10.16
C SER A 20 -17.95 -4.40 9.44
N ALA A 21 -17.81 -4.27 8.12
CA ALA A 21 -18.62 -3.35 7.32
C ALA A 21 -20.11 -3.75 7.33
N ALA A 22 -20.41 -5.04 7.10
CA ALA A 22 -21.77 -5.56 7.10
C ALA A 22 -22.49 -5.43 8.46
N ASN A 23 -21.75 -5.42 9.57
CA ASN A 23 -22.29 -5.24 10.92
C ASN A 23 -22.22 -3.78 11.40
N VAL A 24 -21.81 -2.83 10.56
CA VAL A 24 -21.63 -1.41 10.92
C VAL A 24 -20.78 -1.27 12.20
N ALA A 25 -19.67 -2.01 12.25
CA ALA A 25 -18.75 -2.08 13.38
C ALA A 25 -17.43 -1.34 13.05
N PRO A 26 -17.40 0.02 13.11
CA PRO A 26 -16.28 0.82 12.62
C PRO A 26 -14.98 0.59 13.39
N GLU A 27 -15.04 0.29 14.68
CA GLU A 27 -13.87 -0.02 15.49
C GLU A 27 -13.20 -1.31 15.02
N MET A 28 -14.00 -2.36 14.77
CA MET A 28 -13.51 -3.64 14.26
C MET A 28 -12.97 -3.50 12.84
N HIS A 29 -13.60 -2.68 12.01
CA HIS A 29 -13.12 -2.38 10.67
C HIS A 29 -11.80 -1.61 10.68
N THR A 30 -11.67 -0.65 11.58
CA THR A 30 -10.44 0.13 11.82
C THR A 30 -9.31 -0.82 12.23
N LEU A 31 -9.58 -1.70 13.21
CA LEU A 31 -8.61 -2.70 13.67
C LEU A 31 -8.21 -3.66 12.54
N ALA A 32 -9.17 -4.17 11.76
CA ALA A 32 -8.90 -5.05 10.63
C ALA A 32 -8.02 -4.37 9.57
N CYS A 33 -8.33 -3.13 9.19
CA CYS A 33 -7.51 -2.35 8.25
C CYS A 33 -6.11 -2.10 8.80
N ALA A 34 -5.98 -1.75 10.08
CA ALA A 34 -4.70 -1.53 10.75
C ALA A 34 -3.83 -2.79 10.74
N LEU A 35 -4.42 -3.96 11.06
CA LEU A 35 -3.71 -5.23 11.09
C LEU A 35 -3.23 -5.66 9.70
N VAL A 36 -4.06 -5.49 8.66
CA VAL A 36 -3.66 -5.78 7.29
C VAL A 36 -2.53 -4.85 6.85
N ALA A 37 -2.70 -3.54 7.01
CA ALA A 37 -1.70 -2.55 6.65
C ALA A 37 -0.36 -2.75 7.37
N ALA A 38 -0.40 -3.01 8.68
CA ALA A 38 0.79 -3.28 9.48
C ALA A 38 1.49 -4.57 9.04
N SER A 39 0.73 -5.63 8.74
CA SER A 39 1.29 -6.90 8.25
C SER A 39 1.98 -6.73 6.90
N VAL A 40 1.36 -5.98 5.98
CA VAL A 40 1.92 -5.65 4.67
C VAL A 40 3.20 -4.84 4.82
N ALA A 41 3.17 -3.77 5.60
CA ALA A 41 4.32 -2.91 5.82
C ALA A 41 5.47 -3.67 6.48
N ALA A 42 5.19 -4.45 7.52
CA ALA A 42 6.20 -5.22 8.24
C ALA A 42 6.91 -6.22 7.32
N THR A 43 6.14 -6.99 6.54
CA THR A 43 6.72 -7.98 5.63
C THR A 43 7.53 -7.33 4.51
N ALA A 44 7.04 -6.24 3.92
CA ALA A 44 7.78 -5.45 2.92
C ALA A 44 9.09 -4.89 3.49
N ILE A 45 9.06 -4.36 4.72
CA ILE A 45 10.25 -3.84 5.41
C ILE A 45 11.26 -4.96 5.70
N LEU A 46 10.77 -6.11 6.18
CA LEU A 46 11.61 -7.27 6.48
C LEU A 46 12.25 -7.85 5.22
N ASP A 47 11.50 -7.96 4.13
CA ASP A 47 12.00 -8.44 2.85
C ASP A 47 13.04 -7.48 2.26
N ASN A 48 12.74 -6.18 2.23
CA ASN A 48 13.70 -5.16 1.81
C ASN A 48 14.99 -5.25 2.63
N ARG A 49 14.90 -5.29 3.98
CA ARG A 49 16.07 -5.43 4.85
C ARG A 49 16.85 -6.72 4.58
N SER A 50 16.17 -7.82 4.30
CA SER A 50 16.80 -9.09 3.92
C SER A 50 17.55 -8.97 2.61
N LEU A 51 16.97 -8.34 1.59
CA LEU A 51 17.60 -8.09 0.29
C LEU A 51 18.85 -7.21 0.46
N TYR A 52 18.79 -6.14 1.25
CA TYR A 52 19.97 -5.31 1.55
C TYR A 52 21.07 -6.10 2.27
N ARG A 53 20.73 -6.93 3.26
CA ARG A 53 21.72 -7.76 3.98
C ARG A 53 22.43 -8.77 3.07
N ARG A 54 21.77 -9.18 1.99
CA ARG A 54 22.31 -10.11 0.98
C ARG A 54 23.02 -9.39 -0.16
N ALA A 55 23.24 -8.07 -0.07
CA ALA A 55 23.81 -7.25 -1.12
C ALA A 55 23.09 -7.43 -2.48
N ALA A 56 21.75 -7.55 -2.44
CA ALA A 56 20.94 -7.64 -3.65
C ALA A 56 21.10 -6.39 -4.53
N THR A 57 20.88 -6.55 -5.83
CA THR A 57 20.93 -5.45 -6.80
C THR A 57 19.89 -4.37 -6.47
N LYS A 58 20.19 -3.11 -6.80
CA LYS A 58 19.27 -1.97 -6.64
C LYS A 58 17.94 -2.22 -7.38
N HIS A 59 18.00 -2.86 -8.55
CA HIS A 59 16.84 -3.31 -9.33
C HIS A 59 15.95 -4.27 -8.54
N ARG A 60 16.52 -5.32 -7.93
CA ARG A 60 15.72 -6.30 -7.18
C ARG A 60 15.03 -5.70 -5.96
N ILE A 61 15.67 -4.76 -5.28
CA ILE A 61 15.09 -4.04 -4.15
C ILE A 61 13.96 -3.10 -4.63
N ALA A 62 14.16 -2.38 -5.74
CA ALA A 62 13.14 -1.53 -6.33
C ALA A 62 11.92 -2.33 -6.80
N ALA A 63 12.13 -3.48 -7.46
CA ALA A 63 11.07 -4.38 -7.90
C ALA A 63 10.27 -4.97 -6.73
N SER A 64 10.96 -5.42 -5.67
CA SER A 64 10.28 -5.90 -4.45
C SER A 64 9.45 -4.80 -3.80
N THR A 65 10.02 -3.60 -3.64
CA THR A 65 9.31 -2.44 -3.09
C THR A 65 8.06 -2.08 -3.89
N ALA A 66 8.18 -1.97 -5.21
CA ALA A 66 7.06 -1.67 -6.11
C ALA A 66 5.99 -2.77 -6.06
N THR A 67 6.38 -4.03 -5.89
CA THR A 67 5.45 -5.15 -5.73
C THR A 67 4.61 -4.99 -4.46
N TYR A 68 5.24 -4.74 -3.31
CA TYR A 68 4.50 -4.55 -2.06
C TYR A 68 3.62 -3.30 -2.08
N MET A 69 4.07 -2.21 -2.70
CA MET A 69 3.22 -1.03 -2.92
C MET A 69 1.98 -1.40 -3.75
N GLY A 70 2.17 -2.13 -4.85
CA GLY A 70 1.08 -2.64 -5.70
C GLY A 70 0.11 -3.56 -4.96
N LEU A 71 0.60 -4.36 -4.00
CA LEU A 71 -0.26 -5.19 -3.14
C LEU A 71 -1.13 -4.36 -2.20
N VAL A 72 -0.62 -3.26 -1.62
CA VAL A 72 -1.44 -2.36 -0.80
C VAL A 72 -2.56 -1.73 -1.63
N TRP A 73 -2.23 -1.24 -2.83
CA TRP A 73 -3.21 -0.67 -3.75
C TRP A 73 -4.25 -1.70 -4.20
N THR A 74 -3.82 -2.91 -4.52
CA THR A 74 -4.71 -4.03 -4.85
C THR A 74 -5.66 -4.36 -3.70
N TRP A 75 -5.14 -4.45 -2.47
CA TRP A 75 -5.97 -4.68 -1.29
C TRP A 75 -7.02 -3.60 -1.11
N GLY A 76 -6.64 -2.32 -1.24
CA GLY A 76 -7.57 -1.21 -1.14
C GLY A 76 -8.64 -1.22 -2.25
N ALA A 77 -8.24 -1.52 -3.49
CA ALA A 77 -9.17 -1.65 -4.61
C ALA A 77 -10.19 -2.77 -4.38
N ILE A 78 -9.73 -3.96 -3.99
CA ILE A 78 -10.60 -5.09 -3.69
C ILE A 78 -11.51 -4.76 -2.52
N GLY A 79 -10.96 -4.20 -1.42
CA GLY A 79 -11.73 -3.83 -0.23
C GLY A 79 -12.83 -2.81 -0.54
N LEU A 80 -12.55 -1.78 -1.34
CA LEU A 80 -13.57 -0.83 -1.78
C LEU A 80 -14.62 -1.48 -2.67
N PHE A 81 -14.19 -2.26 -3.66
CA PHE A 81 -15.10 -2.93 -4.59
C PHE A 81 -16.05 -3.85 -3.84
N THR A 82 -15.55 -4.69 -2.93
CA THR A 82 -16.37 -5.66 -2.21
C THR A 82 -17.24 -5.01 -1.13
N THR A 83 -16.82 -3.88 -0.56
CA THR A 83 -17.61 -3.16 0.46
C THR A 83 -18.75 -2.34 -0.14
N TYR A 84 -18.54 -1.76 -1.33
CA TYR A 84 -19.45 -0.76 -1.91
C TYR A 84 -20.14 -1.19 -3.21
N THR A 85 -19.81 -2.37 -3.74
CA THR A 85 -20.49 -2.87 -4.94
C THR A 85 -21.98 -3.05 -4.65
N PRO A 86 -22.87 -2.52 -5.51
CA PRO A 86 -24.31 -2.72 -5.38
C PRO A 86 -24.73 -4.20 -5.35
N MET A 87 -23.88 -5.10 -5.86
CA MET A 87 -24.12 -6.53 -5.88
C MET A 87 -24.16 -7.16 -4.48
N LEU A 88 -23.40 -6.62 -3.52
CA LEU A 88 -23.30 -7.15 -2.16
C LEU A 88 -24.17 -6.36 -1.15
N ASP A 89 -24.63 -5.17 -1.52
CA ASP A 89 -25.49 -4.27 -0.73
C ASP A 89 -25.05 -4.08 0.74
N ILE A 90 -23.73 -4.07 0.99
CA ILE A 90 -23.14 -3.89 2.32
C ILE A 90 -23.20 -2.41 2.74
N LEU A 91 -22.57 -1.53 1.96
CA LEU A 91 -22.61 -0.09 2.15
C LEU A 91 -22.86 0.60 0.82
N ARG A 92 -23.48 1.78 0.87
CA ARG A 92 -23.77 2.59 -0.32
C ARG A 92 -23.02 3.91 -0.24
N TRP A 93 -22.22 4.15 -1.27
CA TRP A 93 -21.50 5.40 -1.46
C TRP A 93 -21.46 5.69 -2.96
N LYS A 94 -21.67 6.94 -3.38
CA LYS A 94 -21.86 7.27 -4.81
C LYS A 94 -20.54 7.23 -5.60
N GLU A 95 -19.44 7.66 -4.99
CA GLU A 95 -18.15 7.84 -5.67
C GLU A 95 -17.26 6.58 -5.65
N TRP A 96 -17.74 5.48 -5.07
CA TRP A 96 -16.95 4.26 -4.84
C TRP A 96 -16.20 3.75 -6.07
N LEU A 97 -16.83 3.81 -7.25
CA LEU A 97 -16.27 3.27 -8.49
C LEU A 97 -15.04 4.05 -8.94
N VAL A 98 -15.05 5.38 -8.82
CA VAL A 98 -13.92 6.23 -9.20
C VAL A 98 -12.71 5.92 -8.33
N PHE A 99 -12.91 5.79 -7.01
CA PHE A 99 -11.83 5.46 -6.08
C PHE A 99 -11.33 4.03 -6.27
N THR A 100 -12.24 3.07 -6.51
CA THR A 100 -11.87 1.68 -6.80
C THR A 100 -11.00 1.59 -8.05
N LEU A 101 -11.40 2.26 -9.13
CA LEU A 101 -10.64 2.28 -10.38
C LEU A 101 -9.31 3.03 -10.25
N ALA A 102 -9.26 4.11 -9.47
CA ALA A 102 -8.00 4.80 -9.18
C ALA A 102 -7.02 3.88 -8.43
N PHE A 103 -7.49 3.19 -7.38
CA PHE A 103 -6.67 2.23 -6.65
C PHE A 103 -6.19 1.08 -7.55
N ALA A 104 -7.09 0.52 -8.36
CA ALA A 104 -6.76 -0.56 -9.30
C ALA A 104 -5.74 -0.09 -10.35
N GLY A 105 -5.90 1.11 -10.89
CA GLY A 105 -4.97 1.70 -11.86
C GLY A 105 -3.57 1.86 -11.27
N VAL A 106 -3.44 2.41 -10.06
CA VAL A 106 -2.16 2.55 -9.38
C VAL A 106 -1.55 1.19 -9.02
N ALA A 107 -2.37 0.21 -8.62
CA ALA A 107 -1.92 -1.16 -8.39
C ALA A 107 -1.28 -1.77 -9.65
N VAL A 108 -1.96 -1.66 -10.80
CA VAL A 108 -1.45 -2.13 -12.10
C VAL A 108 -0.15 -1.43 -12.46
N LEU A 109 -0.06 -0.11 -12.26
CA LEU A 109 1.17 0.63 -12.51
C LEU A 109 2.34 0.12 -11.65
N CYS A 110 2.12 -0.06 -10.35
CA CYS A 110 3.16 -0.53 -9.43
C CYS A 110 3.62 -1.96 -9.77
N LEU A 111 2.67 -2.86 -10.02
CA LEU A 111 2.97 -4.25 -10.35
C LEU A 111 3.59 -4.41 -11.74
N GLY A 112 3.10 -3.67 -12.73
CA GLY A 112 3.69 -3.64 -14.07
C GLY A 112 5.11 -3.11 -14.03
N PHE A 113 5.36 -2.04 -13.27
CA PHE A 113 6.70 -1.50 -13.08
C PHE A 113 7.64 -2.49 -12.36
N ALA A 114 7.14 -3.19 -11.33
CA ALA A 114 7.90 -4.24 -10.67
C ALA A 114 8.26 -5.39 -11.63
N TRP A 115 7.33 -5.79 -12.50
CA TRP A 115 7.55 -6.83 -13.50
C TRP A 115 8.59 -6.42 -14.54
N VAL A 116 8.54 -5.17 -15.04
CA VAL A 116 9.53 -4.64 -15.99
C VAL A 116 10.92 -4.61 -15.33
N ILE A 117 11.07 -4.06 -14.13
CA ILE A 117 12.37 -4.04 -13.43
C ILE A 117 12.91 -5.45 -13.18
N ALA A 118 12.04 -6.38 -12.77
CA ALA A 118 12.46 -7.76 -12.52
C ALA A 118 12.87 -8.50 -13.80
N SER A 119 12.32 -8.12 -14.96
CA SER A 119 12.63 -8.73 -16.26
C SER A 119 13.90 -8.15 -16.91
N ASP A 120 14.24 -6.90 -16.62
CA ASP A 120 15.34 -6.15 -17.24
C ASP A 120 16.70 -6.24 -16.50
N GLU A 121 16.88 -7.18 -15.57
CA GLU A 121 18.15 -7.40 -14.82
C GLU A 121 19.39 -7.73 -15.70
N LYS A 122 19.25 -7.68 -17.04
CA LYS A 122 20.29 -7.96 -18.04
C LYS A 122 20.50 -6.84 -19.08
N ARG A 123 19.83 -5.68 -18.99
CA ARG A 123 19.82 -4.65 -20.04
C ARG A 123 20.50 -3.34 -19.59
N ASP A 124 21.79 -3.23 -19.90
CA ASP A 124 22.73 -2.20 -19.44
C ASP A 124 22.39 -0.73 -19.82
N SER A 125 21.50 -0.48 -20.79
CA SER A 125 21.31 0.86 -21.37
C SER A 125 20.10 1.66 -20.85
N GLY A 126 19.20 1.04 -20.06
CA GLY A 126 18.00 1.68 -19.50
C GLY A 126 17.96 1.81 -17.97
N GLU A 127 18.98 1.28 -17.28
CA GLU A 127 18.98 1.03 -15.84
C GLU A 127 18.80 2.30 -14.99
N GLN A 128 19.58 3.35 -15.28
CA GLN A 128 19.56 4.58 -14.49
C GLN A 128 18.20 5.30 -14.58
N THR A 129 17.58 5.28 -15.76
CA THR A 129 16.29 5.95 -16.02
C THR A 129 15.16 5.25 -15.27
N MET A 130 15.13 3.92 -15.27
CA MET A 130 14.12 3.14 -14.53
C MET A 130 14.29 3.30 -13.03
N LEU A 131 15.51 3.27 -12.50
CA LEU A 131 15.75 3.49 -11.06
C LEU A 131 15.36 4.91 -10.62
N ASN A 132 15.65 5.92 -11.44
CA ASN A 132 15.22 7.30 -11.17
C ASN A 132 13.69 7.41 -11.18
N LEU A 133 13.00 6.78 -12.14
CA LEU A 133 11.54 6.77 -12.20
C LEU A 133 10.94 6.07 -10.98
N ALA A 134 11.52 4.95 -10.54
CA ALA A 134 11.12 4.24 -9.31
C ALA A 134 11.20 5.16 -8.09
N GLN A 135 12.28 5.92 -8.00
CA GLN A 135 12.54 6.84 -6.91
C GLN A 135 11.56 8.03 -6.93
N TYR A 136 11.30 8.63 -8.10
CA TYR A 136 10.30 9.69 -8.25
C TYR A 136 8.89 9.20 -7.90
N LEU A 137 8.51 8.02 -8.39
CA LEU A 137 7.22 7.40 -8.05
C LEU A 137 7.10 7.18 -6.55
N SER A 138 8.16 6.66 -5.92
CA SER A 138 8.21 6.44 -4.48
C SER A 138 8.02 7.76 -3.71
N VAL A 139 8.78 8.80 -4.04
CA VAL A 139 8.65 10.13 -3.40
C VAL A 139 7.26 10.71 -3.61
N GLY A 140 6.73 10.63 -4.83
CA GLY A 140 5.38 11.08 -5.15
C GLY A 140 4.30 10.35 -4.34
N GLN A 141 4.42 9.03 -4.19
CA GLN A 141 3.52 8.27 -3.33
C GLN A 141 3.67 8.66 -1.86
N LEU A 142 4.89 8.82 -1.35
CA LEU A 142 5.10 9.22 0.05
C LEU A 142 4.45 10.58 0.37
N VAL A 143 4.65 11.58 -0.50
CA VAL A 143 4.04 12.90 -0.35
C VAL A 143 2.52 12.82 -0.48
N GLY A 144 2.02 12.13 -1.51
CA GLY A 144 0.59 11.95 -1.73
C GLY A 144 -0.10 11.24 -0.57
N MET A 145 0.53 10.21 0.00
CA MET A 145 0.00 9.48 1.15
C MET A 145 0.04 10.30 2.43
N GLY A 146 1.09 11.11 2.62
CA GLY A 146 1.15 12.06 3.72
C GLY A 146 0.01 13.09 3.67
N ILE A 147 -0.22 13.69 2.49
CA ILE A 147 -1.33 14.64 2.28
C ILE A 147 -2.67 13.94 2.49
N ALA A 148 -2.86 12.74 1.96
CA ALA A 148 -4.11 11.99 2.11
C ALA A 148 -4.41 11.65 3.58
N ALA A 149 -3.42 11.14 4.32
CA ALA A 149 -3.59 10.80 5.73
C ALA A 149 -3.87 12.03 6.59
N LEU A 150 -3.13 13.13 6.36
CA LEU A 150 -3.35 14.40 7.08
C LEU A 150 -4.69 15.02 6.72
N GLY A 151 -5.10 14.99 5.45
CA GLY A 151 -6.40 15.47 4.99
C GLY A 151 -7.55 14.77 5.72
N LEU A 152 -7.49 13.45 5.87
CA LEU A 152 -8.52 12.70 6.60
C LEU A 152 -8.61 13.07 8.08
N ILE A 153 -7.47 13.39 8.72
CA ILE A 153 -7.46 13.84 10.13
C ILE A 153 -8.03 15.26 10.22
N ILE A 154 -7.58 16.17 9.36
CA ILE A 154 -7.98 17.59 9.36
C ILE A 154 -9.47 17.74 9.04
N ASP A 155 -9.98 16.99 8.08
CA ASP A 155 -11.40 16.99 7.70
C ASP A 155 -12.29 16.30 8.76
N GLY A 156 -11.69 15.78 9.84
CA GLY A 156 -12.41 15.04 10.87
C GLY A 156 -13.03 13.75 10.34
N LYS A 157 -12.48 13.17 9.27
CA LYS A 157 -12.90 11.88 8.69
C LYS A 157 -12.27 10.68 9.41
N PHE A 158 -11.22 10.92 10.19
CA PHE A 158 -10.53 9.89 10.98
C PHE A 158 -10.04 10.47 12.32
N PRO A 159 -10.07 9.71 13.45
CA PRO A 159 -10.58 8.34 13.58
C PRO A 159 -12.10 8.27 13.48
N VAL A 160 -12.62 7.20 12.83
CA VAL A 160 -14.06 6.93 12.70
C VAL A 160 -14.58 6.39 14.04
N THR A 161 -14.77 7.28 15.00
CA THR A 161 -15.17 6.94 16.38
C THR A 161 -16.37 7.76 16.86
N VAL A 162 -16.83 8.72 16.06
CA VAL A 162 -17.93 9.61 16.39
C VAL A 162 -19.15 9.25 15.55
N LYS A 163 -20.33 9.19 16.17
CA LYS A 163 -21.62 8.79 15.56
C LYS A 163 -21.91 9.49 14.22
N LYS A 164 -21.54 10.78 14.10
CA LYS A 164 -21.69 11.61 12.89
C LYS A 164 -20.85 11.12 11.69
N GLN A 165 -19.73 10.43 11.93
CA GLN A 165 -18.86 9.89 10.89
C GLN A 165 -19.35 8.54 10.37
N ILE A 166 -20.08 7.75 11.18
CA ILE A 166 -20.69 6.48 10.76
C ILE A 166 -21.87 6.75 9.82
N GLU A 167 -22.54 7.89 9.98
CA GLU A 167 -23.55 8.39 9.04
C GLU A 167 -22.97 8.82 7.70
N TRP A 168 -21.65 9.00 7.59
CA TRP A 168 -21.01 9.26 6.30
C TRP A 168 -20.89 7.96 5.52
N GLN A 169 -21.37 8.01 4.28
CA GLN A 169 -21.38 6.87 3.36
C GLN A 169 -19.97 6.29 3.11
N ASP A 170 -18.92 7.09 3.27
CA ASP A 170 -17.52 6.75 2.96
C ASP A 170 -16.70 6.26 4.18
N TRP A 171 -17.33 6.01 5.34
CA TRP A 171 -16.59 5.71 6.58
C TRP A 171 -15.63 4.51 6.46
N ALA A 172 -16.05 3.44 5.78
CA ALA A 172 -15.23 2.25 5.57
C ALA A 172 -14.08 2.52 4.58
N ALA A 173 -14.34 3.33 3.55
CA ALA A 173 -13.31 3.79 2.62
C ALA A 173 -12.22 4.61 3.33
N ASN A 174 -12.60 5.50 4.26
CA ASN A 174 -11.65 6.33 5.01
C ASN A 174 -10.67 5.49 5.83
N ASN A 175 -11.13 4.38 6.44
CA ASN A 175 -10.24 3.44 7.12
C ASN A 175 -9.24 2.79 6.16
N ILE A 176 -9.69 2.31 5.00
CA ILE A 176 -8.83 1.72 3.96
C ILE A 176 -7.81 2.74 3.46
N PHE A 177 -8.24 3.98 3.19
CA PHE A 177 -7.38 5.06 2.72
C PHE A 177 -6.30 5.41 3.73
N PHE A 178 -6.69 5.62 4.99
CA PHE A 178 -5.76 6.00 6.04
C PHE A 178 -4.70 4.93 6.28
N PHE A 179 -5.11 3.68 6.49
CA PHE A 179 -4.16 2.60 6.77
C PHE A 179 -3.37 2.17 5.54
N GLY A 180 -3.95 2.23 4.34
CA GLY A 180 -3.23 2.05 3.08
C GLY A 180 -2.13 3.10 2.91
N ALA A 181 -2.46 4.37 3.16
CA ALA A 181 -1.50 5.47 3.12
C ALA A 181 -0.35 5.28 4.14
N LEU A 182 -0.67 4.87 5.37
CA LEU A 182 0.36 4.58 6.39
C LEU A 182 1.28 3.42 5.97
N ALA A 183 0.71 2.33 5.42
CA ALA A 183 1.52 1.21 4.95
C ALA A 183 2.46 1.62 3.82
N LEU A 184 1.94 2.30 2.81
CA LEU A 184 2.74 2.83 1.69
C LEU A 184 3.83 3.78 2.18
N ALA A 185 3.50 4.71 3.08
CA ALA A 185 4.47 5.63 3.65
C ALA A 185 5.59 4.90 4.39
N ALA A 186 5.27 3.89 5.20
CA ALA A 186 6.25 3.09 5.92
C ALA A 186 7.16 2.29 4.98
N ILE A 187 6.58 1.65 3.95
CA ILE A 187 7.31 0.88 2.93
C ILE A 187 8.31 1.79 2.20
N THR A 188 7.81 2.91 1.69
CA THR A 188 8.60 3.86 0.93
C THR A 188 9.68 4.53 1.80
N ALA A 189 9.35 4.94 3.02
CA ALA A 189 10.33 5.54 3.93
C ALA A 189 11.48 4.57 4.24
N ASN A 190 11.18 3.29 4.48
CA ASN A 190 12.21 2.28 4.70
C ASN A 190 13.06 2.05 3.44
N ALA A 191 12.45 1.99 2.25
CA ALA A 191 13.19 1.84 0.99
C ALA A 191 14.16 3.02 0.77
N LEU A 192 13.69 4.27 0.95
CA LEU A 192 14.52 5.47 0.83
C LEU A 192 15.65 5.52 1.86
N TYR A 193 15.36 5.16 3.11
CA TYR A 193 16.37 5.12 4.18
C TYR A 193 17.49 4.13 3.86
N MET A 194 17.15 2.93 3.39
CA MET A 194 18.14 1.91 3.09
C MET A 194 18.96 2.25 1.85
N THR A 195 18.36 2.81 0.80
CA THR A 195 19.10 3.32 -0.38
C THR A 195 20.12 4.39 0.02
N ARG A 196 19.73 5.37 0.85
CA ARG A 196 20.67 6.40 1.36
C ARG A 196 21.81 5.79 2.16
N LYS A 197 21.52 4.80 2.99
CA LYS A 197 22.54 4.11 3.79
C LYS A 197 23.57 3.39 2.91
N GLN A 198 23.12 2.71 1.85
CA GLN A 198 24.00 2.02 0.91
C GLN A 198 24.90 2.99 0.14
N SER A 199 24.34 4.09 -0.39
CA SER A 199 25.15 5.12 -1.06
C SER A 199 26.26 5.66 -0.17
N LYS A 200 25.98 5.89 1.13
CA LYS A 200 27.00 6.37 2.08
C LYS A 200 28.11 5.33 2.32
N GLN A 201 27.79 4.04 2.30
CA GLN A 201 28.81 2.98 2.44
C GLN A 201 29.70 2.89 1.20
N GLU A 202 29.11 2.96 0.00
CA GLU A 202 29.84 2.95 -1.28
C GLU A 202 30.90 4.09 -1.34
N THR A 203 30.56 5.30 -0.87
CA THR A 203 31.47 6.46 -0.85
C THR A 203 32.60 6.37 0.19
N VAL A 204 32.45 5.58 1.26
CA VAL A 204 33.47 5.43 2.30
C VAL A 204 34.50 4.36 1.93
N THR A 205 34.11 3.42 1.07
CA THR A 205 34.98 2.31 0.61
C THR A 205 35.71 2.60 -0.71
N SER A 206 35.40 3.71 -1.38
CA SER A 206 36.07 4.20 -2.60
C SER A 206 37.16 5.20 -2.27
#